data_AF-A0A1G7YL03-F1
#
_entry.id   AF-A0A1G7YL03-F1
#
_cell.length_a   1.000
_cell.length_b   1.000
_cell.length_c   1.000
_cell.angle_alpha   90.00
_cell.angle_beta   90.00
_cell.angle_gamma   90.00
#
_symmetry.space_group_name_H-M   'P 1'
#
loop_
_entity.id
_entity.type
_entity.pdbx_description
1 polymer ?
#
loop_
_entity_poly.entity_id
_entity_poly.type
_entity_poly.pdbx_seq_one_letter_code
_entity_poly.pdbx_strand_id
1 'polypeptide(L)'
;MSTDLVKTYILNRSSEDIKLSLIIGGIEQTGTSLITLNEELILKDYQGDLHQKIIGQNDNLHQKVLNIITVITDTSPNHNHTDLYVLLEGGFVTKGYKMEEEVQPGASTVYTAEITFYQF
;
A
#
# COMPACT_ATOMS: atom_id res chain seq x y z
N MET A 1 17.26 -3.21 -0.55
CA MET A 1 16.86 -2.63 -1.85
C MET A 1 15.52 -1.94 -1.64
N SER A 2 15.11 -1.06 -2.55
CA SER A 2 13.77 -0.45 -2.50
C SER A 2 13.04 -0.73 -3.80
N THR A 3 11.77 -1.09 -3.70
CA THR A 3 10.89 -1.32 -4.84
C THR A 3 9.83 -0.23 -4.83
N ASP A 4 9.81 0.59 -5.87
CA ASP A 4 9.02 1.82 -5.92
C ASP A 4 7.88 1.73 -6.94
N LEU A 5 6.68 2.16 -6.54
CA LEU A 5 5.49 2.21 -7.37
C LEU A 5 4.93 3.63 -7.42
N VAL A 6 4.84 4.21 -8.62
CA VAL A 6 4.18 5.52 -8.83
C VAL A 6 2.97 5.33 -9.75
N LYS A 7 1.77 5.72 -9.28
CA LYS A 7 0.50 5.51 -10.01
C LYS A 7 -0.49 6.65 -9.83
N THR A 8 -1.45 6.70 -10.75
CA THR A 8 -2.66 7.52 -10.63
C THR A 8 -3.86 6.63 -10.39
N TYR A 9 -4.71 7.00 -9.42
CA TYR A 9 -5.97 6.33 -9.14
C TYR A 9 -7.16 7.24 -9.47
N ILE A 10 -8.09 6.73 -10.30
CA ILE A 10 -9.20 7.52 -10.82
C ILE A 10 -10.39 7.45 -9.86
N LEU A 11 -10.80 8.62 -9.39
CA LEU A 11 -11.96 8.83 -8.53
C LEU A 11 -13.24 8.96 -9.37
N ASN A 12 -14.37 8.57 -8.79
CA ASN A 12 -15.69 8.83 -9.37
C ASN A 12 -16.31 10.10 -8.74
N ARG A 13 -17.49 10.53 -9.21
CA ARG A 13 -18.23 11.68 -8.64
C ARG A 13 -19.26 11.22 -7.61
N SER A 14 -18.79 10.65 -6.50
CA SER A 14 -19.63 10.25 -5.37
C SER A 14 -19.01 10.72 -4.05
N SER A 15 -19.77 10.57 -2.96
CA SER A 15 -19.27 10.74 -1.59
C SER A 15 -18.89 9.39 -0.94
N GLU A 16 -18.76 8.32 -1.74
CA GLU A 16 -18.41 6.99 -1.22
C GLU A 16 -16.95 6.96 -0.77
N ASP A 17 -16.67 6.11 0.22
CA ASP A 17 -15.33 5.94 0.78
C ASP A 17 -14.37 5.26 -0.21
N ILE A 18 -13.13 5.72 -0.21
CA ILE A 18 -11.97 4.98 -0.71
C ILE A 18 -11.36 4.20 0.46
N LYS A 19 -11.17 2.90 0.23
CA LYS A 19 -10.62 1.96 1.22
C LYS A 19 -9.31 1.40 0.71
N LEU A 20 -8.32 1.37 1.59
CA LEU A 20 -7.00 0.80 1.38
C LEU A 20 -6.90 -0.54 2.12
N SER A 21 -6.40 -1.56 1.41
CA SER A 21 -5.87 -2.76 2.04
C SER A 21 -4.41 -2.97 1.63
N LEU A 22 -3.60 -3.42 2.57
CA LEU A 22 -2.21 -3.86 2.38
C LEU A 22 -2.14 -5.32 2.79
N ILE A 23 -1.72 -6.19 1.88
CA ILE A 23 -1.50 -7.62 2.17
C ILE A 23 0.00 -7.86 2.08
N ILE A 24 0.60 -8.23 3.22
CA ILE A 24 2.03 -8.47 3.38
C ILE A 24 2.28 -9.95 3.14
N GLY A 25 2.57 -10.25 1.88
CA GLY A 25 3.13 -11.49 1.35
C GLY A 25 2.69 -12.84 1.93
N GLY A 26 3.59 -13.81 1.74
CA GLY A 26 3.39 -15.21 2.07
C GLY A 26 3.61 -15.55 3.55
N ILE A 27 3.41 -16.84 3.88
CA ILE A 27 3.70 -17.43 5.19
C ILE A 27 5.13 -17.03 5.61
N GLU A 28 5.39 -16.78 6.90
CA GLU A 28 6.72 -16.41 7.43
C GLU A 28 7.29 -15.06 6.92
N GLN A 29 6.44 -14.16 6.44
CA GLN A 29 6.80 -12.76 6.26
C GLN A 29 6.20 -11.89 7.37
N THR A 30 6.95 -10.88 7.81
CA THR A 30 6.45 -9.85 8.72
C THR A 30 6.68 -8.50 8.09
N GLY A 31 5.80 -7.54 8.35
CA GLY A 31 6.04 -6.19 7.85
C GLY A 31 5.42 -5.11 8.69
N THR A 32 5.98 -3.92 8.53
CA THR A 32 5.60 -2.70 9.25
C THR A 32 5.36 -1.60 8.22
N SER A 33 4.21 -0.93 8.32
CA SER A 33 3.77 0.08 7.37
C SER A 33 3.63 1.47 8.01
N LEU A 34 4.05 2.48 7.24
CA LEU A 34 3.79 3.90 7.44
C LEU A 34 2.94 4.40 6.27
N ILE A 35 1.84 5.09 6.57
CA ILE A 35 0.90 5.57 5.56
C ILE A 35 0.60 7.03 5.82
N THR A 36 0.77 7.87 4.80
CA THR A 36 0.38 9.27 4.83
C THR A 36 -0.52 9.62 3.65
N LEU A 37 -1.40 10.59 3.84
CA LEU A 37 -2.16 11.23 2.78
C LEU A 37 -1.74 12.68 2.73
N ASN A 38 -1.02 13.06 1.67
CA ASN A 38 -0.15 14.24 1.66
C ASN A 38 0.80 14.18 2.87
N GLU A 39 0.79 15.21 3.69
CA GLU A 39 1.56 15.34 4.93
C GLU A 39 0.81 14.82 6.16
N GLU A 40 -0.46 14.42 6.02
CA GLU A 40 -1.26 13.90 7.12
C GLU A 40 -0.93 12.43 7.40
N LEU A 41 -0.57 12.14 8.66
CA LEU A 41 -0.29 10.79 9.11
C LEU A 41 -1.60 9.99 9.25
N ILE A 42 -1.75 8.92 8.48
CA ILE A 42 -2.90 8.01 8.55
C ILE A 42 -2.61 6.84 9.49
N LEU A 43 -1.44 6.22 9.34
CA LEU A 43 -0.96 5.11 10.18
C LEU A 43 0.55 5.19 10.31
N LYS A 44 1.07 4.82 11.48
CA LYS A 44 2.50 4.72 11.78
C LYS A 44 2.80 3.40 12.45
N ASP A 45 3.92 2.79 12.08
CA ASP A 45 4.44 1.55 12.68
C ASP A 45 3.39 0.42 12.74
N TYR A 46 2.48 0.38 11.75
CA TYR A 46 1.38 -0.59 11.73
C TYR A 46 1.90 -1.95 11.29
N GLN A 47 1.69 -2.98 12.11
CA GLN A 47 2.23 -4.32 11.89
C GLN A 47 1.23 -5.23 11.17
N GLY A 48 1.72 -5.98 10.19
CA GLY A 48 0.95 -6.97 9.46
C GLY A 48 -0.04 -6.38 8.45
N ASP A 49 -1.02 -7.20 8.08
CA ASP A 49 -2.01 -6.85 7.06
C ASP A 49 -2.94 -5.73 7.52
N LEU A 50 -3.24 -4.84 6.57
CA LEU A 50 -4.23 -3.79 6.71
C LEU A 50 -5.44 -4.14 5.84
N HIS A 51 -6.63 -4.17 6.42
CA HIS A 51 -7.85 -4.48 5.67
C HIS A 51 -8.83 -3.30 5.70
N GLN A 52 -9.25 -2.87 4.53
CA GLN A 52 -10.36 -1.94 4.30
C GLN A 52 -10.29 -0.64 5.11
N LYS A 53 -9.08 -0.13 5.36
CA LYS A 53 -8.87 1.15 6.04
C LYS A 53 -9.41 2.28 5.17
N ILE A 54 -10.39 3.01 5.66
CA ILE A 54 -10.88 4.21 4.98
C ILE A 54 -9.76 5.27 5.00
N ILE A 55 -9.43 5.78 3.82
CA ILE A 55 -8.41 6.82 3.63
C ILE A 55 -9.00 8.18 3.22
N GLY A 56 -10.27 8.21 2.82
CA GLY A 56 -11.00 9.43 2.48
C GLY A 56 -12.19 9.13 1.56
N GLN A 57 -12.93 10.16 1.16
CA GLN A 57 -14.07 10.05 0.25
C GLN A 57 -13.69 10.48 -1.17
N ASN A 58 -14.38 9.93 -2.17
CA ASN A 58 -14.13 10.20 -3.59
C ASN A 58 -14.09 11.70 -3.93
N ASP A 59 -15.02 12.49 -3.39
CA ASP A 59 -15.14 13.93 -3.62
C ASP A 59 -14.11 14.79 -2.86
N ASN A 60 -13.36 14.20 -1.93
CA ASN A 60 -12.42 14.89 -1.04
C ASN A 60 -10.95 14.48 -1.25
N LEU A 61 -10.68 13.60 -2.21
CA LEU A 61 -9.34 13.06 -2.47
C LEU A 61 -8.66 13.63 -3.72
N HIS A 62 -9.35 14.41 -4.54
CA HIS A 62 -8.76 14.97 -5.76
C HIS A 62 -7.43 15.71 -5.48
N GLN A 63 -6.39 15.39 -6.26
CA GLN A 63 -5.02 15.90 -6.15
C GLN A 63 -4.26 15.54 -4.86
N LYS A 64 -4.86 14.76 -3.95
CA LYS A 64 -4.13 14.22 -2.81
C LYS A 64 -3.23 13.06 -3.24
N VAL A 65 -2.13 12.90 -2.53
CA VAL A 65 -1.13 11.87 -2.76
C VAL A 65 -1.09 10.92 -1.58
N LEU A 66 -1.41 9.65 -1.80
CA LEU A 66 -1.23 8.59 -0.82
C LEU A 66 0.19 8.08 -0.91
N ASN A 67 0.92 8.14 0.21
CA ASN A 67 2.25 7.55 0.35
C ASN A 67 2.16 6.36 1.29
N ILE A 68 2.67 5.21 0.84
CA ILE A 68 2.77 3.99 1.62
C ILE A 68 4.23 3.57 1.62
N ILE A 69 4.79 3.37 2.81
CA ILE A 69 6.12 2.79 3.00
C ILE A 69 5.92 1.54 3.85
N THR A 70 6.31 0.39 3.32
CA THR A 70 6.21 -0.87 4.04
C THR A 70 7.57 -1.56 4.04
N VAL A 71 8.08 -1.88 5.22
CA VAL A 71 9.27 -2.73 5.38
C VAL A 71 8.79 -4.14 5.58
N ILE A 72 9.22 -5.08 4.74
CA ILE A 72 8.91 -6.50 4.85
C ILE A 72 10.19 -7.27 5.10
N THR A 73 10.17 -8.13 6.10
CA THR A 73 11.26 -9.06 6.44
C THR A 73 10.80 -10.47 6.13
N ASP A 74 11.56 -11.16 5.28
CA ASP A 74 11.41 -12.60 5.09
C ASP A 74 12.05 -13.32 6.28
N THR A 75 11.24 -14.01 7.08
CA THR A 75 11.72 -14.74 8.27
C THR A 75 11.93 -16.23 8.01
N SER A 76 11.71 -16.70 6.79
CA SER A 76 11.84 -18.12 6.47
C SER A 76 13.26 -18.51 6.10
N PRO A 77 13.69 -19.73 6.49
CA PRO A 77 14.89 -20.33 5.96
C PRO A 77 14.71 -20.92 4.55
N ASN A 78 13.47 -21.06 4.06
CA ASN A 78 13.13 -21.86 2.88
C ASN A 78 12.63 -21.04 1.69
N HIS A 79 12.44 -19.74 1.85
CA HIS A 79 12.14 -18.83 0.77
C HIS A 79 13.04 -17.59 0.83
N ASN A 80 13.09 -16.92 -0.32
CA ASN A 80 13.99 -15.81 -0.60
C ASN A 80 13.21 -14.70 -1.33
N HIS A 81 11.93 -14.53 -1.03
CA HIS A 81 11.08 -13.56 -1.70
C HIS A 81 10.14 -12.88 -0.71
N THR A 82 9.88 -11.61 -0.97
CA THR A 82 8.86 -10.83 -0.26
C THR A 82 7.88 -10.25 -1.27
N ASP A 83 6.67 -9.95 -0.83
CA ASP A 83 5.69 -9.31 -1.68
C ASP A 83 4.71 -8.43 -0.90
N LEU A 84 4.25 -7.38 -1.57
CA LEU A 84 3.25 -6.45 -1.06
C LEU A 84 2.15 -6.29 -2.09
N TYR A 85 0.91 -6.49 -1.68
CA TYR A 85 -0.26 -6.17 -2.48
C TYR A 85 -1.01 -4.98 -1.91
N VAL A 86 -1.07 -3.90 -2.69
CA VAL A 86 -1.80 -2.66 -2.38
C VAL A 86 -3.13 -2.68 -3.11
N LEU A 87 -4.24 -2.71 -2.37
CA LEU A 87 -5.60 -2.73 -2.92
C LEU A 87 -6.34 -1.44 -2.56
N LEU A 88 -6.84 -0.74 -3.59
CA LEU A 88 -7.76 0.38 -3.45
C LEU A 88 -9.15 -0.01 -3.93
N GLU A 89 -10.13 0.06 -3.03
CA GLU A 89 -11.55 -0.13 -3.31
C GLU A 89 -12.29 1.21 -3.30
N GLY A 90 -13.32 1.32 -4.13
CA GLY A 90 -14.03 2.58 -4.39
C GLY A 90 -13.64 3.13 -5.77
N GLY A 91 -13.57 4.45 -5.88
CA GLY A 91 -13.12 5.11 -7.11
C GLY A 91 -14.01 4.79 -8.31
N PHE A 92 -13.46 4.99 -9.49
CA PHE A 92 -14.10 4.50 -10.71
C PHE A 92 -14.04 2.98 -10.83
N VAL A 93 -12.96 2.38 -10.35
CA VAL A 93 -12.79 0.92 -10.31
C VAL A 93 -11.85 0.51 -9.19
N THR A 94 -12.12 -0.63 -8.58
CA THR A 94 -11.17 -1.28 -7.66
C THR A 94 -9.87 -1.60 -8.40
N LYS A 95 -8.72 -1.26 -7.82
CA LYS A 95 -7.38 -1.53 -8.37
C LYS A 95 -6.47 -2.17 -7.34
N GLY A 96 -5.77 -3.21 -7.77
CA GLY A 96 -4.69 -3.84 -7.02
C GLY A 96 -3.34 -3.62 -7.70
N TYR A 97 -2.31 -3.41 -6.91
CA TYR A 97 -0.93 -3.30 -7.35
C TYR A 97 -0.08 -4.28 -6.56
N LYS A 98 0.55 -5.22 -7.26
CA LYS A 98 1.49 -6.17 -6.66
C LYS A 98 2.91 -5.67 -6.86
N MET A 99 3.70 -5.73 -5.79
CA MET A 99 5.15 -5.54 -5.81
C MET A 99 5.78 -6.77 -5.19
N GLU A 100 6.94 -7.19 -5.71
CA GLU A 100 7.65 -8.38 -5.26
C GLU A 100 9.15 -8.18 -5.46
N GLU A 101 9.95 -8.75 -4.58
CA GLU A 101 11.41 -8.62 -4.58
C GLU A 101 12.05 -9.89 -4.01
N GLU A 102 13.13 -10.36 -4.63
CA GLU A 102 13.97 -11.42 -4.07
C GLU A 102 14.90 -10.86 -2.98
N VAL A 103 14.97 -11.55 -1.84
CA VAL A 103 15.78 -11.16 -0.69
C VAL A 103 16.60 -12.34 -0.18
N GLN A 104 17.72 -12.08 0.48
CA GLN A 104 18.42 -13.13 1.22
C GLN A 104 17.53 -13.61 2.39
N PRO A 105 17.60 -14.88 2.80
CA PRO A 105 16.88 -15.36 3.97
C PRO A 105 17.18 -14.51 5.21
N GLY A 106 16.13 -14.07 5.93
CA GLY A 106 16.26 -13.19 7.08
C GLY A 106 16.48 -11.71 6.74
N ALA A 107 16.57 -11.34 5.46
CA ALA A 107 16.74 -9.95 5.05
C ALA A 107 15.40 -9.22 4.86
N SER A 108 15.46 -7.90 4.96
CA SER A 108 14.31 -7.02 4.75
C SER A 108 14.44 -6.28 3.43
N THR A 109 13.29 -5.95 2.84
CA THR A 109 13.17 -5.01 1.74
C THR A 109 12.19 -3.89 2.09
N VAL A 110 12.31 -2.77 1.38
CA VAL A 110 11.43 -1.61 1.53
C VAL A 110 10.60 -1.45 0.27
N TYR A 111 9.29 -1.45 0.42
CA TYR A 111 8.35 -1.11 -0.64
C TYR A 111 7.86 0.31 -0.45
N THR A 112 7.89 1.12 -1.51
CA THR A 112 7.27 2.44 -1.53
C THR A 112 6.19 2.50 -2.60
N ALA A 113 5.03 3.04 -2.26
CA ALA A 113 3.97 3.31 -3.22
C ALA A 113 3.47 4.75 -3.06
N GLU A 114 3.54 5.50 -4.15
CA GLU A 114 2.99 6.84 -4.32
C GLU A 114 1.81 6.78 -5.27
N ILE A 115 0.62 7.10 -4.78
CA ILE A 115 -0.61 7.06 -5.56
C ILE A 115 -1.27 8.44 -5.55
N THR A 116 -1.27 9.12 -6.70
CA THR A 116 -1.98 10.39 -6.88
C THR A 116 -3.45 10.13 -7.23
N PHE A 117 -4.36 10.73 -6.49
CA PHE A 117 -5.79 10.67 -6.78
C PHE A 117 -6.21 11.73 -7.80
N TYR A 118 -6.96 11.32 -8.82
CA TYR A 118 -7.41 12.21 -9.88
C TYR A 118 -8.89 12.03 -10.21
N GLN A 119 -9.56 13.14 -10.54
CA GLN A 119 -10.98 13.20 -10.88
C GLN A 119 -11.14 14.15 -12.07
N PHE A 120 -12.00 13.79 -13.04
CA PHE A 120 -12.29 14.60 -14.23
C PHE A 120 -13.48 15.54 -14.03
#